data_AF-A0A1C5VVB0-F1
#
_entry.id   AF-A0A1C5VVB0-F1
#
_cell.length_a   1.000
_cell.length_b   1.000
_cell.length_c   1.000
_cell.angle_alpha   90.00
_cell.angle_beta   90.00
_cell.angle_gamma   90.00
#
_symmetry.space_group_name_H-M   'P 1'
#
loop_
_entity.id
_entity.type
_entity.pdbx_description
1 polymer ?
#
loop_
_entity_poly.entity_id
_entity_poly.type
_entity_poly.pdbx_seq_one_letter_code
_entity_poly.pdbx_strand_id
1 'polypeptide(L)'
;MERFLSNLRVRLEEHISPNMMRVIRPFMTVQFVIFMLLGIVNTAVSVGTATLLDILHNAFLAPNNPLRLIAEHSRSNFIFGYIVSIITSFFLNCHFTFHQRPTLKKFLKFPISYIPNFIFQYLMVFIFTALNLNSTLAYICAAILGTPLTFAAMKLMVFRRRKSTT
;
A
#
# COMPACT_ATOMS: atom_id res chain seq x y z
N MET A 1 -3.40 -6.62 20.98
CA MET A 1 -2.66 -7.04 19.76
C MET A 1 -1.18 -7.36 20.04
N GLU A 2 -0.45 -6.53 20.80
CA GLU A 2 0.97 -6.80 21.12
C GLU A 2 1.21 -8.13 21.82
N ARG A 3 0.42 -8.45 22.85
CA ARG A 3 0.48 -9.74 23.57
C ARG A 3 0.20 -10.96 22.67
N PHE A 4 -0.64 -10.79 21.65
CA PHE A 4 -0.90 -11.85 20.67
C PHE A 4 0.33 -12.06 19.77
N LEU A 5 0.92 -10.97 19.26
CA LEU A 5 2.12 -11.04 18.41
C LEU A 5 3.35 -11.57 19.17
N SER A 6 3.49 -11.26 20.47
CA SER A 6 4.56 -11.83 21.29
C SER A 6 4.39 -13.35 21.46
N ASN A 7 3.19 -13.81 21.77
CA ASN A 7 2.90 -15.24 21.90
C ASN A 7 3.10 -15.98 20.58
N LEU A 8 2.66 -15.38 19.47
CA LEU A 8 2.86 -15.93 18.13
C LEU A 8 4.35 -16.04 17.78
N ARG A 9 5.18 -15.06 18.18
CA ARG A 9 6.62 -15.08 17.94
C ARG A 9 7.29 -16.25 18.65
N VAL A 10 6.97 -16.46 19.93
CA VAL A 10 7.53 -17.57 20.72
C VAL A 10 7.19 -18.92 20.05
N ARG A 11 5.92 -19.13 19.68
CA ARG A 11 5.51 -20.37 19.01
C ARG A 11 6.17 -20.58 17.65
N LEU A 12 6.39 -19.51 16.88
CA LEU A 12 7.09 -19.62 15.59
C LEU A 12 8.58 -19.90 15.78
N GLU A 13 9.23 -19.36 16.81
CA GLU A 13 10.64 -19.64 17.12
C GLU A 13 10.89 -21.12 17.45
N GLU A 14 9.87 -21.84 17.94
CA GLU A 14 9.94 -23.30 18.16
C GLU A 14 9.93 -24.11 16.85
N HIS A 15 9.33 -23.59 15.77
CA HIS A 15 9.07 -24.36 14.54
C HIS A 15 9.88 -23.86 13.33
N ILE A 16 10.47 -22.67 13.41
CA ILE A 16 11.11 -22.00 12.28
C ILE A 16 12.60 -21.81 12.55
N SER A 17 13.43 -22.03 11.53
CA SER A 17 14.88 -21.84 11.62
C SER A 17 15.27 -20.41 12.01
N PRO A 18 16.41 -20.21 12.72
CA PRO A 18 16.86 -18.87 13.13
C PRO A 18 17.06 -17.89 11.97
N ASN A 19 17.40 -18.40 10.77
CA ASN A 19 17.58 -17.60 9.57
C ASN A 19 16.25 -17.07 9.05
N MET A 20 15.24 -17.93 8.96
CA MET A 20 13.92 -17.53 8.49
C MET A 20 13.20 -16.62 9.51
N MET A 21 13.42 -16.86 10.80
CA MET A 21 12.91 -15.98 11.85
C MET A 21 13.45 -14.54 11.72
N ARG A 22 14.74 -14.36 11.38
CA ARG A 22 15.32 -13.04 11.13
C ARG A 22 14.61 -12.27 10.01
N VAL A 23 14.14 -12.97 8.99
CA VAL A 23 13.41 -12.37 7.86
C VAL A 23 11.98 -11.99 8.25
N ILE A 24 11.29 -12.83 9.02
CA ILE A 24 9.87 -12.64 9.37
C ILE A 24 9.68 -11.62 10.50
N ARG A 25 10.62 -11.56 11.46
CA ARG A 25 10.52 -10.74 12.68
C ARG A 25 10.17 -9.25 12.43
N PRO A 26 10.70 -8.54 11.42
CA PRO A 26 10.34 -7.15 11.13
C PRO A 26 8.87 -6.94 10.77
N PHE A 27 8.20 -7.97 10.26
CA PHE A 27 6.79 -7.96 9.84
C PHE A 27 5.85 -8.44 10.95
N MET A 28 6.37 -9.07 12.00
CA MET A 28 5.60 -9.42 13.20
C MET A 28 5.49 -8.25 14.18
N THR A 29 4.96 -7.13 13.70
CA THR A 29 4.79 -5.90 14.49
C THR A 29 3.39 -5.34 14.34
N VAL A 30 2.90 -4.65 15.38
CA VAL A 30 1.61 -3.94 15.30
C VAL A 30 1.62 -2.91 14.17
N GLN A 31 2.76 -2.27 13.91
CA GLN A 31 2.92 -1.36 12.76
C GLN A 31 2.60 -2.05 11.43
N PHE A 32 3.10 -3.27 11.22
CA PHE A 32 2.81 -4.01 9.99
C PHE A 32 1.34 -4.42 9.89
N VAL A 33 0.72 -4.82 11.01
CA VAL A 33 -0.72 -5.13 11.03
C VAL A 33 -1.57 -3.91 10.72
N ILE A 34 -1.28 -2.76 11.34
CA ILE A 34 -1.95 -1.49 11.04
C ILE A 34 -1.73 -1.12 9.57
N PHE A 35 -0.51 -1.27 9.05
CA PHE A 35 -0.21 -1.03 7.65
C PHE A 35 -1.07 -1.87 6.69
N MET A 36 -1.26 -3.17 6.97
CA MET A 36 -2.13 -4.03 6.18
C MET A 36 -3.60 -3.59 6.26
N LEU A 37 -4.09 -3.25 7.44
CA LEU A 37 -5.45 -2.74 7.63
C LEU A 37 -5.67 -1.43 6.87
N LEU A 38 -4.69 -0.52 6.92
CA LEU A 38 -4.72 0.72 6.16
C LEU A 38 -4.66 0.48 4.65
N GLY A 39 -4.07 -0.62 4.19
CA GLY A 39 -4.13 -1.05 2.79
C GLY A 39 -5.58 -1.30 2.34
N ILE A 40 -6.37 -2.00 3.15
CA ILE A 40 -7.80 -2.25 2.89
C ILE A 40 -8.57 -0.92 2.88
N VAL A 41 -8.34 -0.07 3.88
CA VAL A 41 -8.95 1.27 3.96
C VAL A 41 -8.58 2.11 2.73
N ASN A 42 -7.34 2.06 2.27
CA ASN A 42 -6.89 2.79 1.08
C ASN A 42 -7.62 2.33 -0.18
N THR A 43 -7.82 1.02 -0.37
CA THR A 43 -8.63 0.51 -1.48
C THR A 43 -10.06 0.99 -1.40
N ALA A 44 -10.68 0.95 -0.21
CA ALA A 44 -12.03 1.45 0.01
C ALA A 44 -12.16 2.96 -0.28
N VAL A 45 -11.18 3.77 0.12
CA VAL A 45 -11.13 5.21 -0.17
C VAL A 45 -11.00 5.45 -1.68
N SER A 46 -10.13 4.72 -2.37
CA SER A 46 -9.94 4.87 -3.82
C SER A 46 -11.24 4.57 -4.59
N VAL A 47 -11.82 3.39 -4.35
CA VAL A 47 -13.05 2.94 -5.02
C VAL A 47 -14.23 3.82 -4.62
N GLY A 48 -14.40 4.09 -3.32
CA GLY A 48 -15.50 4.91 -2.81
C GLY A 48 -15.48 6.34 -3.34
N THR A 49 -14.29 6.95 -3.45
CA THR A 49 -14.15 8.28 -4.05
C THR A 49 -14.47 8.27 -5.54
N ALA A 50 -13.97 7.29 -6.28
CA ALA A 50 -14.26 7.15 -7.72
C ALA A 50 -15.77 6.97 -7.96
N THR A 51 -16.42 6.07 -7.23
CA THR A 51 -17.87 5.83 -7.34
C THR A 51 -18.69 7.05 -6.92
N LEU A 52 -18.28 7.77 -5.87
CA LEU A 52 -18.96 9.00 -5.46
C LEU A 52 -18.88 10.06 -6.57
N LEU A 53 -17.71 10.22 -7.21
CA LEU A 53 -17.55 11.14 -8.35
C LEU A 53 -18.43 10.73 -9.53
N ASP A 54 -18.54 9.43 -9.83
CA ASP A 54 -19.44 8.92 -10.88
C ASP A 54 -20.91 9.25 -10.57
N ILE A 55 -21.36 9.06 -9.32
CA ILE A 55 -22.73 9.38 -8.90
C ILE A 55 -23.00 10.88 -9.00
N LEU A 56 -22.09 11.70 -8.46
CA LEU A 56 -22.23 13.16 -8.49
C LEU A 56 -22.25 13.70 -9.92
N HIS A 57 -21.40 13.13 -10.80
CA HIS A 57 -21.39 13.47 -12.22
C HIS A 57 -22.76 13.21 -12.86
N ASN A 58 -23.30 12.00 -12.68
CA ASN A 58 -24.59 11.61 -13.26
C ASN A 58 -25.76 12.41 -12.70
N ALA A 59 -25.67 12.89 -11.45
CA ALA A 59 -26.72 13.67 -10.80
C ALA A 59 -26.68 15.17 -11.15
N PHE A 60 -25.50 15.76 -11.33
CA PHE A 60 -25.34 17.21 -11.54
C PHE A 60 -25.17 17.64 -13.00
N LEU A 61 -24.68 16.77 -13.89
CA LEU A 61 -24.43 17.13 -15.28
C LEU A 61 -25.63 16.74 -16.15
N ALA A 62 -26.43 17.74 -16.54
CA ALA A 62 -27.52 17.59 -17.50
C ALA A 62 -27.04 16.85 -18.78
N PRO A 63 -27.91 16.07 -19.47
CA PRO A 63 -27.54 15.23 -20.62
C PRO A 63 -26.81 15.96 -21.76
N ASN A 64 -26.91 17.29 -21.81
CA ASN A 64 -26.45 18.13 -22.91
C ASN A 64 -25.18 18.93 -22.56
N ASN A 65 -24.58 18.74 -21.39
CA ASN A 65 -23.39 19.49 -20.98
C ASN A 65 -22.12 18.93 -21.64
N PRO A 66 -21.34 19.73 -22.39
CA PRO A 66 -20.11 19.26 -23.04
C PRO A 66 -19.02 18.84 -22.05
N LEU A 67 -19.10 19.28 -20.78
CA LEU A 67 -18.23 18.79 -19.69
C LEU A 67 -18.44 17.30 -19.38
N ARG A 68 -19.58 16.71 -19.77
CA ARG A 68 -19.85 15.29 -19.63
C ARG A 68 -18.77 14.46 -20.32
N LEU A 69 -18.33 14.84 -21.52
CA LEU A 69 -17.31 14.11 -22.29
C LEU A 69 -15.94 14.03 -21.58
N ILE A 70 -15.57 15.07 -20.82
CA ILE A 70 -14.28 15.15 -20.12
C ILE A 70 -14.27 14.23 -18.88
N ALA A 71 -15.44 13.99 -18.28
CA ALA A 71 -15.59 13.17 -17.07
C ALA A 71 -16.37 11.86 -17.26
N GLU A 72 -16.89 11.58 -18.47
CA GLU A 72 -17.40 10.25 -18.91
C GLU A 72 -16.28 9.21 -19.06
N HIS A 73 -15.03 9.65 -18.98
CA HIS A 73 -13.91 8.73 -18.97
C HIS A 73 -13.83 8.17 -17.55
N SER A 74 -14.48 7.03 -17.24
CA SER A 74 -14.36 6.37 -15.92
C SER A 74 -12.91 6.22 -15.42
N ARG A 75 -11.94 6.25 -16.35
CA ARG A 75 -10.50 6.33 -16.05
C ARG A 75 -10.08 7.60 -15.29
N SER A 76 -10.64 8.78 -15.57
CA SER A 76 -10.28 10.02 -14.88
C SER A 76 -10.77 10.03 -13.44
N ASN A 77 -12.02 9.63 -13.19
CA ASN A 77 -12.57 9.52 -11.82
C ASN A 77 -11.79 8.51 -10.98
N PHE A 78 -11.35 7.40 -11.58
CA PHE A 78 -10.47 6.44 -10.92
C PHE A 78 -9.09 7.04 -10.59
N ILE A 79 -8.49 7.83 -11.50
CA ILE A 79 -7.23 8.53 -11.23
C ILE A 79 -7.40 9.51 -10.05
N PHE A 80 -8.50 10.29 -10.02
CA PHE A 80 -8.79 11.19 -8.91
C PHE A 80 -8.99 10.43 -7.60
N GLY A 81 -9.78 9.35 -7.61
CA GLY A 81 -9.95 8.48 -6.45
C GLY A 81 -8.63 7.93 -5.94
N TYR A 82 -7.74 7.52 -6.86
CA TYR A 82 -6.41 7.02 -6.52
C TYR A 82 -5.50 8.11 -5.92
N ILE A 83 -5.51 9.33 -6.44
CA ILE A 83 -4.76 10.46 -5.86
C ILE A 83 -5.25 10.75 -4.43
N VAL A 84 -6.57 10.82 -4.23
CA VAL A 84 -7.17 11.02 -2.90
C VAL A 84 -6.78 9.89 -1.96
N SER A 85 -6.76 8.64 -2.44
CA SER A 85 -6.32 7.49 -1.68
C SER A 85 -4.86 7.61 -1.27
N ILE A 86 -3.94 7.98 -2.17
CA ILE A 86 -2.51 8.16 -1.85
C ILE A 86 -2.33 9.23 -0.77
N ILE A 87 -3.02 10.37 -0.91
CA ILE A 87 -2.94 11.47 0.07
C ILE A 87 -3.43 10.99 1.44
N THR A 88 -4.60 10.34 1.47
CA THR A 88 -5.20 9.81 2.70
C THR A 88 -4.29 8.76 3.34
N SER A 89 -3.77 7.83 2.55
CA SER A 89 -2.86 6.77 2.98
C SER A 89 -1.58 7.34 3.60
N PHE A 90 -1.02 8.42 3.04
CA PHE A 90 0.14 9.08 3.62
C PHE A 90 -0.13 9.58 5.04
N PHE A 91 -1.25 10.30 5.24
CA PHE A 91 -1.61 10.84 6.56
C PHE A 91 -1.94 9.73 7.56
N LEU A 92 -2.71 8.73 7.14
CA LEU A 92 -3.04 7.57 7.98
C LEU A 92 -1.78 6.81 8.40
N ASN A 93 -0.81 6.60 7.49
CA ASN A 93 0.45 5.95 7.83
C ASN A 93 1.33 6.81 8.74
N CYS A 94 1.34 8.13 8.57
CA CYS A 94 2.04 9.03 9.49
C CYS A 94 1.47 8.91 10.91
N HIS A 95 0.13 8.94 11.04
CA HIS A 95 -0.56 8.99 12.32
C HIS A 95 -0.62 7.63 13.01
N PHE A 96 -1.13 6.59 12.33
CA PHE A 96 -1.44 5.29 12.92
C PHE A 96 -0.31 4.26 12.78
N THR A 97 0.40 4.22 11.65
CA THR A 97 1.45 3.19 11.43
C THR A 97 2.77 3.60 12.10
N PHE A 98 3.34 4.72 11.68
CA PHE A 98 4.70 5.09 12.05
C PHE A 98 4.79 6.08 13.21
N HIS A 99 3.67 6.71 13.58
CA HIS A 99 3.58 7.71 14.64
C HIS A 99 4.64 8.81 14.47
N GLN A 100 4.66 9.43 13.29
CA GLN A 100 5.58 10.53 12.97
C GLN A 100 4.84 11.70 12.36
N ARG A 101 5.36 12.92 12.59
CA ARG A 101 4.77 14.13 12.02
C ARG A 101 4.79 14.08 10.48
N PRO A 102 3.68 14.43 9.82
CA PRO A 102 3.63 14.59 8.37
C PRO A 102 4.48 15.79 7.99
N THR A 103 5.35 15.62 6.99
CA THR A 103 6.16 16.71 6.43
C THR A 103 6.15 16.61 4.92
N LEU A 104 6.28 17.75 4.23
CA LEU A 104 6.30 17.76 2.76
C LEU A 104 7.41 16.86 2.19
N LYS A 105 8.57 16.82 2.84
CA LYS A 105 9.68 15.92 2.48
C LYS A 105 9.28 14.43 2.54
N LYS A 106 8.47 14.03 3.51
CA LYS A 106 7.97 12.64 3.60
C LYS A 106 6.85 12.38 2.59
N PHE A 107 5.99 13.37 2.37
CA PHE A 107 4.91 13.28 1.39
C PHE A 107 5.47 13.01 -0.02
N LEU A 108 6.47 13.78 -0.46
CA LEU A 108 7.12 13.56 -1.77
C LEU A 108 7.88 12.24 -1.85
N LYS A 109 8.38 11.72 -0.73
CA LYS A 109 9.04 10.40 -0.67
C LYS A 109 8.07 9.23 -0.59
N PHE A 110 6.81 9.46 -0.24
CA PHE A 110 5.84 8.40 -0.03
C PHE A 110 5.58 7.61 -1.33
N PRO A 111 5.30 8.23 -2.49
CA PRO A 111 5.21 7.50 -3.76
C PRO A 111 6.49 6.74 -4.12
N ILE A 112 7.66 7.31 -3.84
CA ILE A 112 8.96 6.68 -4.10
C ILE A 112 9.10 5.35 -3.36
N SER A 113 8.48 5.22 -2.17
CA SER A 113 8.51 3.97 -1.40
C SER A 113 7.75 2.80 -2.05
N TYR A 114 6.91 3.06 -3.05
CA TYR A 114 6.21 2.03 -3.82
C TYR A 114 7.01 1.54 -5.04
N ILE A 115 8.08 2.25 -5.45
CA ILE A 115 8.89 1.89 -6.62
C ILE A 115 9.49 0.49 -6.49
N PRO A 116 10.09 0.08 -5.35
CA PRO A 116 10.63 -1.29 -5.22
C PRO A 116 9.55 -2.35 -5.41
N ASN A 117 8.34 -2.09 -4.91
CA ASN A 117 7.19 -2.99 -5.10
C ASN A 117 6.74 -3.03 -6.56
N PHE A 118 6.66 -1.88 -7.24
CA PHE A 118 6.33 -1.84 -8.66
C PHE A 118 7.31 -2.65 -9.52
N ILE A 119 8.62 -2.48 -9.30
CA ILE A 119 9.66 -3.25 -9.97
C ILE A 119 9.50 -4.75 -9.68
N PHE A 120 9.27 -5.11 -8.41
CA PHE A 120 9.07 -6.50 -8.01
C PHE A 120 7.85 -7.12 -8.70
N GLN A 121 6.71 -6.44 -8.71
CA GLN A 121 5.50 -6.93 -9.38
C GLN A 121 5.73 -7.11 -10.89
N TYR A 122 6.38 -6.14 -11.54
CA TYR A 122 6.73 -6.23 -12.94
C TYR A 122 7.61 -7.45 -13.24
N LEU A 123 8.65 -7.67 -12.43
CA LEU A 123 9.54 -8.83 -12.58
C LEU A 123 8.82 -10.16 -12.36
N MET A 124 7.93 -10.26 -11.36
CA MET A 124 7.14 -11.47 -11.13
C MET A 124 6.29 -11.82 -12.35
N VAL A 125 5.55 -10.85 -12.90
CA VAL A 125 4.72 -11.06 -14.09
C VAL A 125 5.59 -11.41 -15.29
N PHE A 126 6.71 -10.72 -15.49
CA PHE A 126 7.64 -10.99 -16.58
C PHE A 126 8.20 -12.42 -16.53
N ILE A 127 8.72 -12.85 -15.37
CA ILE A 127 9.30 -14.19 -15.19
C ILE A 127 8.26 -15.27 -15.43
N PHE A 128 7.06 -15.14 -14.84
CA PHE A 128 6.01 -16.14 -15.01
C PHE A 128 5.55 -16.24 -16.46
N THR A 129 5.40 -15.10 -17.14
CA THR A 129 5.03 -15.07 -18.55
C THR A 129 6.13 -15.69 -19.42
N ALA A 130 7.39 -15.38 -19.16
CA ALA A 130 8.53 -15.97 -19.87
C ALA A 130 8.65 -17.50 -19.70
N LEU A 131 8.17 -18.02 -18.56
CA LEU A 131 8.13 -19.45 -18.27
C LEU A 131 6.82 -20.13 -18.69
N ASN A 132 5.91 -19.42 -19.38
CA ASN A 132 4.55 -19.89 -19.71
C ASN A 132 3.75 -20.37 -18.49
N LEU A 133 4.00 -19.79 -17.31
CA LEU A 133 3.27 -20.05 -16.09
C LEU A 133 2.02 -19.17 -16.00
N ASN A 134 1.06 -19.59 -15.18
CA ASN A 134 -0.20 -18.87 -14.99
C ASN A 134 0.05 -17.45 -14.42
N SER A 135 -0.33 -16.42 -15.17
CA SER A 135 -0.18 -15.01 -14.76
C SER A 135 -0.97 -14.68 -13.48
N THR A 136 -2.08 -15.37 -13.22
CA THR A 136 -2.84 -15.23 -11.96
C THR A 136 -1.98 -15.56 -10.75
N LEU A 137 -1.15 -16.61 -10.85
CA LEU A 137 -0.25 -17.00 -9.78
C LEU A 137 0.86 -15.94 -9.59
N ALA A 138 1.32 -15.33 -10.68
CA ALA A 138 2.27 -14.21 -10.61
C ALA A 138 1.69 -13.04 -9.81
N TYR A 139 0.44 -12.63 -10.09
CA TYR A 139 -0.23 -11.54 -9.37
C TYR A 139 -0.45 -11.87 -7.89
N ILE A 140 -0.81 -13.10 -7.56
CA ILE A 140 -0.97 -13.55 -6.16
C ILE A 140 0.37 -13.48 -5.42
N CYS A 141 1.43 -14.05 -5.99
CA CYS A 141 2.79 -13.98 -5.42
C CYS A 141 3.25 -12.53 -5.24
N ALA A 142 3.01 -11.70 -6.25
CA ALA A 142 3.37 -10.30 -6.26
C ALA A 142 2.62 -9.51 -5.17
N ALA A 143 1.33 -9.78 -4.94
CA ALA A 143 0.55 -9.15 -3.88
C ALA A 143 1.01 -9.56 -2.47
N ILE A 144 1.26 -10.86 -2.26
CA ILE A 144 1.67 -11.42 -0.97
C ILE A 144 3.05 -10.91 -0.57
N LEU A 145 4.03 -10.92 -1.49
CA LEU A 145 5.41 -10.52 -1.21
C LEU A 145 5.64 -9.01 -1.37
N GLY A 146 4.88 -8.36 -2.26
CA GLY A 146 4.97 -6.92 -2.51
C GLY A 146 4.51 -6.08 -1.32
N THR A 147 3.57 -6.57 -0.52
CA THR A 147 3.07 -5.87 0.68
C THR A 147 4.16 -5.73 1.75
N PRO A 148 4.83 -6.80 2.21
CA PRO A 148 6.03 -6.71 3.06
C PRO A 148 7.12 -5.82 2.48
N LEU A 149 7.38 -5.93 1.17
CA LEU A 149 8.40 -5.12 0.50
C LEU A 149 8.08 -3.62 0.58
N THR A 150 6.83 -3.24 0.33
CA THR A 150 6.36 -1.85 0.43
C THR A 150 6.50 -1.33 1.85
N PHE A 151 6.09 -2.12 2.85
CA PHE A 151 6.25 -1.73 4.25
C PHE A 151 7.72 -1.51 4.63
N ALA A 152 8.60 -2.43 4.24
CA ALA A 152 10.04 -2.31 4.49
C ALA A 152 10.63 -1.07 3.82
N ALA A 153 10.34 -0.85 2.54
CA ALA A 153 10.79 0.33 1.80
C ALA A 153 10.29 1.62 2.44
N MET A 154 9.02 1.69 2.82
CA MET A 154 8.42 2.85 3.48
C MET A 154 9.07 3.17 4.82
N LYS A 155 9.29 2.13 5.65
CA LYS A 155 9.96 2.26 6.95
C LYS A 155 11.41 2.75 6.81
N LEU A 156 12.13 2.29 5.79
CA LEU A 156 13.54 2.61 5.57
C LEU A 156 13.78 3.93 4.83
N MET A 157 12.93 4.28 3.88
CA MET A 157 13.12 5.44 2.99
C MET A 157 12.38 6.69 3.48
N VAL A 158 11.18 6.52 4.05
CA VAL A 158 10.27 7.62 4.41
C VAL A 158 10.27 7.88 5.92
N PHE A 159 10.08 6.82 6.71
CA PHE A 159 9.90 6.91 8.17
C PHE A 159 11.13 6.48 8.97
N ARG A 160 12.32 6.55 8.38
CA ARG A 160 13.57 6.25 9.08
C ARG A 160 13.76 7.23 10.23
N ARG A 161 13.73 6.72 11.46
CA ARG A 161 14.14 7.50 12.64
C ARG A 161 15.65 7.74 12.52
N ARG A 162 16.09 9.00 12.40
CA ARG A 162 17.50 9.33 12.60
C ARG A 162 17.80 9.07 14.08
N LYS A 163 18.81 8.26 14.38
CA LYS A 163 19.36 8.22 15.74
C LYS A 163 19.89 9.62 16.03
N SER A 164 19.47 10.21 17.14
CA SER A 164 20.09 11.42 17.67
C SER A 164 21.53 11.04 18.02
N THR A 165 22.48 11.41 17.15
CA THR A 165 23.88 11.53 17.56
C THR A 165 23.90 12.61 18.62
N THR A 166 23.99 12.18 19.87
CA THR A 166 24.27 13.01 21.04
C THR A 166 25.66 12.63 21.49
#